data_AF-A0A9D6LY73-F1
#
_entry.id   AF-A0A9D6LY73-F1
#
_cell.length_a   1.000
_cell.length_b   1.000
_cell.length_c   1.000
_cell.angle_alpha   90.00
_cell.angle_beta   90.00
_cell.angle_gamma   90.00
#
_symmetry.space_group_name_H-M   'P 1'
#
loop_
_entity.id
_entity.type
_entity.pdbx_description
1 polymer ?
#
loop_
_entity_poly.entity_id
_entity_poly.type
_entity_poly.pdbx_seq_one_letter_code
_entity_poly.pdbx_strand_id
1 'polypeptide(L)' 'PRDVAAAFAWVKKNIGTRGGDESRVFLVGHSSGAHLVALLGADGKYLEEFHLSKKSIAGVVPIGSLIVEFVNQH' A
#
# COMPACT_ATOMS: atom_id res chain seq x y z
N PRO A 1 -0.04 -8.78 6.95
CA PRO A 1 0.24 -7.82 5.85
C PRO A 1 1.44 -8.16 4.95
N ARG A 2 2.34 -9.09 5.34
CA ARG A 2 3.54 -9.42 4.55
C ARG A 2 3.24 -9.79 3.09
N ASP A 3 2.23 -10.62 2.84
CA ASP A 3 1.85 -10.98 1.46
C ASP A 3 1.32 -9.78 0.66
N VAL A 4 0.62 -8.85 1.32
CA VAL A 4 0.16 -7.60 0.71
C VAL A 4 1.35 -6.68 0.38
N ALA A 5 2.36 -6.64 1.25
CA ALA A 5 3.60 -5.90 1.00
C ALA A 5 4.39 -6.49 -0.16
N ALA A 6 4.48 -7.83 -0.24
CA ALA A 6 5.13 -8.53 -1.36
C ALA A 6 4.41 -8.25 -2.68
N ALA A 7 3.07 -8.32 -2.70
CA ALA A 7 2.26 -8.01 -3.86
C ALA A 7 2.44 -6.55 -4.29
N PHE A 8 2.41 -5.61 -3.34
CA PHE A 8 2.66 -4.20 -3.60
C PHE A 8 4.05 -3.96 -4.21
N ALA A 9 5.09 -4.57 -3.62
CA ALA A 9 6.46 -4.47 -4.13
C ALA A 9 6.59 -5.03 -5.55
N TRP A 10 5.93 -6.16 -5.81
CA TRP A 10 5.89 -6.75 -7.15
C TRP A 10 5.23 -5.80 -8.15
N VAL A 11 4.07 -5.22 -7.81
CA VAL A 11 3.38 -4.25 -8.68
C VAL A 11 4.28 -3.05 -8.93
N LYS A 12 4.83 -2.42 -7.88
CA LYS A 12 5.78 -1.30 -7.98
C LYS A 12 6.91 -1.57 -8.95
N LYS A 13 7.51 -2.76 -8.90
CA LYS A 13 8.63 -3.17 -9.77
C LYS A 13 8.22 -3.44 -11.22
N ASN A 14 6.96 -3.83 -11.47
CA ASN A 14 6.54 -4.40 -12.75
C ASN A 14 5.51 -3.57 -13.51
N ILE A 15 4.93 -2.54 -12.90
CA ILE A 15 3.82 -1.79 -13.51
C ILE A 15 4.27 -0.92 -14.69
N GLY A 16 5.52 -0.44 -14.68
CA GLY A 16 6.09 0.35 -15.77
C GLY A 16 6.09 -0.38 -17.11
N THR A 17 6.40 -1.68 -17.12
CA THR A 17 6.38 -2.50 -18.35
C THR A 17 4.96 -2.82 -18.85
N ARG A 18 3.94 -2.47 -18.06
CA ARG A 18 2.51 -2.63 -18.39
C ARG A 18 1.83 -1.28 -18.66
N GLY A 19 2.61 -0.21 -18.84
CA GLY A 19 2.12 1.13 -19.16
C GLY A 19 1.54 1.90 -17.97
N GLY A 20 1.71 1.42 -16.74
CA GLY A 20 1.33 2.18 -15.55
C GLY A 20 2.51 2.95 -14.96
N ASP A 21 2.18 3.89 -14.08
CA ASP A 21 3.13 4.78 -13.43
C ASP A 21 3.46 4.26 -12.03
N GLU A 22 4.71 3.84 -11.84
CA GLU A 22 5.18 3.29 -10.58
C GLU A 22 5.15 4.30 -9.42
N SER A 23 5.09 5.61 -9.68
CA SER A 23 4.92 6.64 -8.66
C SER A 23 3.46 6.79 -8.20
N ARG A 24 2.51 6.17 -8.90
CA ARG A 24 1.06 6.30 -8.67
C ARG A 24 0.40 4.95 -8.35
N VAL A 25 1.00 4.20 -7.43
CA VAL A 25 0.45 2.91 -6.95
C VAL A 25 -0.30 3.11 -5.62
N PHE A 26 -1.59 2.80 -5.62
CA PHE A 26 -2.49 2.97 -4.47
C PHE A 26 -2.83 1.62 -3.83
N LEU A 27 -3.03 1.61 -2.51
CA LEU A 27 -3.56 0.46 -1.79
C LEU A 27 -5.06 0.64 -1.58
N VAL A 28 -5.87 -0.35 -1.98
CA VAL A 28 -7.32 -0.34 -1.78
C VAL A 28 -7.75 -1.67 -1.19
N GLY A 29 -8.61 -1.65 -0.18
CA GLY A 29 -9.10 -2.85 0.48
C GLY A 29 -10.50 -2.66 1.05
N HIS A 30 -11.32 -3.71 1.02
CA HIS A 30 -12.68 -3.73 1.56
C HIS A 30 -12.79 -4.70 2.75
N SER A 31 -13.59 -4.36 3.77
CA SER A 31 -13.83 -5.20 4.95
C SER A 31 -12.52 -5.62 5.65
N SER A 32 -12.21 -6.91 5.78
CA SER A 32 -10.93 -7.38 6.33
C SER A 32 -9.72 -6.87 5.52
N GLY A 33 -9.87 -6.71 4.21
CA GLY A 33 -8.86 -6.14 3.33
C GLY A 33 -8.59 -4.66 3.63
N ALA A 34 -9.59 -3.93 4.10
CA ALA A 34 -9.42 -2.53 4.48
C ALA A 34 -8.46 -2.38 5.68
N HIS A 35 -8.54 -3.29 6.65
CA HIS A 35 -7.60 -3.36 7.76
C HIS A 35 -6.18 -3.68 7.28
N LEU A 36 -6.02 -4.60 6.31
CA LEU A 36 -4.70 -4.97 5.79
C LEU A 36 -4.01 -3.81 5.07
N VAL A 37 -4.75 -3.06 4.24
CA VAL A 37 -4.17 -1.91 3.52
C VAL A 37 -3.90 -0.73 4.45
N ALA A 38 -4.73 -0.50 5.46
CA ALA A 38 -4.49 0.49 6.50
C ALA A 38 -3.22 0.15 7.30
N LEU A 39 -3.10 -1.09 7.78
CA LEU A 39 -1.94 -1.53 8.55
C LEU A 39 -0.64 -1.46 7.74
N LEU A 40 -0.66 -1.83 6.45
CA LEU A 40 0.50 -1.69 5.56
C LEU A 40 0.86 -0.21 5.30
N GLY A 41 -0.15 0.65 5.16
CA GLY A 41 0.03 2.09 4.98
C GLY A 41 0.58 2.82 6.20
N ALA A 42 0.20 2.37 7.41
CA ALA A 42 0.59 2.99 8.68
C ALA A 42 1.99 2.55 9.15
N ASP A 43 2.32 1.27 8.95
CA ASP A 43 3.52 0.63 9.48
C ASP A 43 4.50 0.23 8.37
N GLY A 44 5.58 1.01 8.25
CA GLY A 44 6.59 0.83 7.22
C GLY A 44 7.42 -0.46 7.34
N LYS A 45 7.42 -1.12 8.50
CA LYS A 45 8.26 -2.30 8.75
C LYS A 45 7.99 -3.45 7.78
N TYR A 46 6.77 -3.53 7.25
CA TYR A 46 6.40 -4.57 6.27
C TYR A 46 6.95 -4.27 4.86
N LEU A 47 7.34 -3.03 4.58
CA LEU A 47 7.88 -2.58 3.29
C LEU A 47 9.42 -2.61 3.24
N GLU A 48 10.07 -2.53 4.40
CA GLU A 48 11.52 -2.45 4.53
C GLU A 48 12.24 -3.66 3.90
N GLU A 49 11.67 -4.87 4.02
CA GLU A 49 12.24 -6.08 3.40
C GLU A 49 12.25 -6.03 1.87
N PHE A 50 11.47 -5.13 1.27
CA PHE A 50 11.43 -4.88 -0.18
C PHE A 50 12.16 -3.60 -0.57
N HIS A 51 12.91 -2.99 0.35
CA HIS A 51 13.57 -1.68 0.16
C HIS A 51 12.58 -0.56 -0.19
N LEU A 52 11.35 -0.66 0.31
CA LEU A 52 10.29 0.33 0.15
C LEU A 52 10.01 1.04 1.48
N SER A 53 9.33 2.17 1.41
CA SER A 53 8.88 2.91 2.58
C SER A 53 7.43 3.35 2.41
N LYS A 54 6.83 3.95 3.44
CA LYS A 54 5.47 4.51 3.35
C LYS A 54 5.33 5.56 2.22
N LYS A 55 6.41 6.29 1.90
CA LYS A 55 6.45 7.25 0.78
C LYS A 55 6.34 6.59 -0.59
N SER A 56 6.55 5.27 -0.67
CA SER A 56 6.38 4.51 -1.90
C SER A 56 4.89 4.29 -2.24
N ILE A 57 3.99 4.46 -1.28
CA ILE A 57 2.54 4.30 -1.46
C ILE A 57 1.94 5.66 -1.81
N ALA A 58 1.29 5.76 -2.97
CA ALA A 58 0.67 7.01 -3.43
C ALA A 58 -0.60 7.39 -2.64
N GLY A 59 -1.24 6.41 -2.02
CA GLY A 59 -2.39 6.60 -1.14
C GLY A 59 -3.01 5.29 -0.70
N VAL A 60 -3.85 5.35 0.34
CA VAL A 60 -4.54 4.20 0.93
C VAL A 60 -6.02 4.50 1.01
N VAL A 61 -6.85 3.57 0.52
CA VAL A 61 -8.32 3.66 0.52
C VAL A 61 -8.90 2.43 1.23
N PRO A 62 -9.11 2.49 2.55
CA PRO A 62 -9.77 1.44 3.31
C PRO A 62 -11.29 1.64 3.27
N ILE A 63 -12.04 0.67 2.73
CA ILE A 63 -13.50 0.75 2.54
C ILE A 63 -14.23 -0.23 3.45
N GLY A 64 -15.24 0.23 4.19
CA GLY A 64 -16.07 -0.65 5.03
C GLY A 64 -15.30 -1.24 6.23
N SER A 65 -14.20 -0.61 6.62
CA SER A 65 -13.49 -0.86 7.87
C SER A 65 -14.04 0.08 8.95
N LEU A 66 -14.09 -0.36 10.21
CA LEU A 66 -14.36 0.52 11.37
C LEU A 66 -13.14 1.40 11.75
N ILE A 67 -12.05 1.36 10.97
CA ILE A 67 -10.86 2.20 11.13
C ILE A 67 -10.92 3.37 10.14
N VAL A 68 -10.81 4.59 10.66
CA VAL A 68 -10.57 5.82 9.91
C VAL A 68 -9.13 6.27 10.20
N GLU A 69 -8.26 6.19 9.20
CA GLU A 69 -6.91 6.78 9.26
C GLU A 69 -6.68 7.63 8.02
N PHE A 70 -6.56 8.95 8.19
CA PHE A 70 -6.10 9.85 7.15
C PHE A 70 -4.57 9.89 7.20
N VAL A 71 -3.92 9.16 6.28
CA VAL A 71 -2.47 9.28 6.09
C VAL A 71 -2.20 10.55 5.28
N ASN A 72 -1.99 11.66 6.00
CA ASN A 72 -1.53 12.91 5.38
C ASN A 72 0.00 12.81 5.20
N GLN A 73 0.45 12.64 3.95
CA GLN A 73 1.88 12.66 3.63
C GLN A 73 2.32 14.11 3.40
N HIS A 74 2.92 14.70 4.43
CA HIS A 74 3.78 15.88 4.32
C HIS A 74 5.25 15.43 4.26
#